data_AF-A0A552UFR1-F1
#
_entry.id   AF-A0A552UFR1-F1
#
_cell.length_a   1.000
_cell.length_b   1.000
_cell.length_c   1.000
_cell.angle_alpha   90.00
_cell.angle_beta   90.00
_cell.angle_gamma   90.00
#
_symmetry.space_group_name_H-M   'P 1'
#
loop_
_entity.id
_entity.type
_entity.pdbx_description
1 polymer ?
#
loop_
_entity_poly.entity_id
_entity_poly.type
_entity_poly.pdbx_seq_one_letter_code
_entity_poly.pdbx_strand_id
1 'polypeptide(L)'
;MRGPIVLAAVALLVAGCNDKAGVATADGHGRYLGLGTFAAGQLWSQMKVAPPADPDAATIGDDENVIVVVDSRTGEVRQCGDYSGYCVRSNPWAKSDVPAAPVALAKHAADLAREAEAKAKPAE
;
A
#
# COMPACT_ATOMS: atom_id res chain seq x y z
N MET A 1 -23.10 -43.63 -35.25
CA MET A 1 -22.68 -42.30 -35.75
C MET A 1 -23.38 -41.21 -34.96
N ARG A 2 -22.90 -40.86 -33.77
CA ARG A 2 -23.35 -39.70 -32.97
C ARG A 2 -22.19 -39.28 -32.06
N GLY A 3 -21.71 -38.04 -32.21
CA GLY A 3 -20.59 -37.48 -31.46
C GLY A 3 -19.62 -36.81 -32.41
N PRO A 4 -19.84 -35.51 -32.72
CA PRO A 4 -19.01 -34.49 -32.08
C PRO A 4 -19.68 -33.09 -32.04
N ILE A 5 -20.88 -32.93 -31.46
CA ILE A 5 -21.56 -31.61 -31.43
C ILE A 5 -21.51 -30.94 -30.05
N VAL A 6 -21.31 -31.69 -28.97
CA VAL A 6 -21.40 -31.13 -27.61
C VAL A 6 -20.15 -30.32 -27.20
N LEU A 7 -18.98 -30.57 -27.80
CA LEU A 7 -17.74 -29.88 -27.39
C LEU A 7 -17.61 -28.42 -27.88
N ALA A 8 -18.34 -28.03 -28.93
CA ALA A 8 -18.22 -26.69 -29.51
C ALA A 8 -18.99 -25.60 -28.73
N ALA A 9 -20.00 -25.99 -27.94
CA ALA A 9 -20.83 -25.03 -27.20
C ALA A 9 -20.18 -24.55 -25.89
N VAL A 10 -19.22 -25.30 -25.33
CA VAL A 10 -18.56 -24.95 -24.06
C VAL A 10 -17.38 -23.98 -24.26
N ALA A 11 -16.77 -23.97 -25.45
CA ALA A 11 -15.65 -23.08 -25.75
C ALA A 11 -16.05 -21.60 -25.93
N LEU A 12 -17.33 -21.31 -26.22
CA LEU A 12 -17.85 -19.94 -26.40
C LEU A 12 -18.11 -19.21 -25.08
N LEU A 13 -18.15 -19.92 -23.94
CA LEU A 13 -18.36 -19.31 -22.62
C LEU A 13 -17.08 -18.77 -21.97
N VAL A 14 -15.90 -19.02 -22.56
CA VAL A 14 -14.60 -18.58 -21.99
C VAL A 14 -13.98 -17.41 -22.78
N ALA A 15 -14.55 -17.01 -23.91
CA ALA A 15 -14.03 -15.93 -24.76
C ALA A 15 -14.53 -14.52 -24.35
N GLY A 16 -15.16 -14.37 -23.18
CA GLY A 16 -15.90 -13.17 -22.78
C GLY A 16 -15.27 -12.24 -21.74
N CYS A 17 -14.08 -12.55 -21.19
CA CYS A 17 -13.39 -11.65 -20.26
C CYS A 17 -12.12 -11.10 -20.89
N ASN A 18 -12.28 -10.33 -21.95
CA ASN A 18 -11.23 -9.45 -22.45
C ASN A 18 -11.75 -8.02 -22.41
N ASP A 19 -12.13 -7.59 -21.20
CA ASP A 19 -12.17 -6.16 -20.90
C ASP A 19 -10.74 -5.67 -21.09
N LYS A 20 -10.51 -5.05 -22.23
CA LYS A 20 -9.41 -4.10 -22.39
C LYS A 20 -9.43 -3.27 -21.12
N ALA A 21 -8.32 -3.29 -20.37
CA ALA A 21 -8.03 -2.29 -19.37
C ALA A 21 -7.92 -0.94 -20.11
N GLY A 22 -9.07 -0.40 -20.49
CA GLY A 22 -9.21 0.94 -20.97
C GLY A 22 -8.88 1.82 -19.78
N VAL A 23 -7.75 2.49 -19.86
CA VAL A 23 -7.47 3.61 -18.99
C VAL A 23 -8.59 4.60 -19.24
N ALA A 24 -9.57 4.61 -18.35
CA ALA A 24 -10.67 5.56 -18.39
C ALA A 24 -10.06 6.95 -18.20
N THR A 25 -9.91 7.70 -19.29
CA THR A 25 -9.72 9.14 -19.22
C THR A 25 -11.05 9.72 -18.76
N ALA A 26 -11.24 9.81 -17.45
CA ALA A 26 -12.42 10.41 -16.86
C ALA A 26 -12.35 11.93 -17.06
N ASP A 27 -13.09 12.43 -18.04
CA ASP A 27 -13.57 13.80 -18.03
C ASP A 27 -14.51 13.96 -16.82
N GLY A 28 -13.97 14.61 -15.78
CA GLY A 28 -14.75 15.34 -14.80
C GLY A 28 -15.41 14.58 -13.64
N HIS A 29 -14.74 13.67 -12.92
CA HIS A 29 -15.11 13.28 -11.53
C HIS A 29 -13.88 12.73 -10.76
N GLY A 30 -13.79 13.00 -9.45
CA GLY A 30 -12.90 12.41 -8.42
C GLY A 30 -11.41 12.17 -8.77
N ARG A 31 -10.48 12.89 -8.13
CA ARG A 31 -9.02 12.69 -8.30
C ARG A 31 -8.50 11.33 -7.77
N TYR A 32 -9.26 10.65 -6.93
CA TYR A 32 -8.80 9.47 -6.21
C TYR A 32 -9.57 8.22 -6.62
N LEU A 33 -8.83 7.16 -6.94
CA LEU A 33 -9.35 5.85 -7.35
C LEU A 33 -9.76 4.99 -6.14
N GLY A 34 -9.17 5.27 -4.97
CA GLY A 34 -9.48 4.56 -3.73
C GLY A 34 -8.97 5.30 -2.50
N LEU A 35 -9.68 5.10 -1.39
CA LEU A 35 -9.33 5.54 -0.04
C LEU A 35 -9.51 4.34 0.90
N GLY A 36 -8.50 4.06 1.73
CA GLY A 36 -8.58 3.04 2.77
C GLY A 36 -7.86 3.48 4.03
N THR A 37 -8.25 2.91 5.16
CA THR A 37 -7.62 3.11 6.47
C THR A 37 -7.13 1.78 6.99
N PHE A 38 -5.88 1.72 7.41
CA PHE A 38 -5.22 0.50 7.89
C PHE A 38 -4.58 0.78 9.25
N ALA A 39 -4.53 -0.20 10.14
CA ALA A 39 -3.80 -0.03 11.40
C ALA A 39 -2.32 0.27 11.13
N ALA A 40 -1.74 1.20 11.89
CA ALA A 40 -0.31 1.47 11.87
C ALA A 40 0.43 0.25 12.42
N GLY A 41 0.97 -0.57 11.52
CA GLY A 41 1.74 -1.77 11.89
C GLY A 41 3.06 -1.40 12.55
N GLN A 42 3.71 -2.37 13.19
CA GLN A 42 4.96 -2.15 13.93
C GLN A 42 6.08 -1.51 13.09
N LEU A 43 6.11 -1.74 11.78
CA LEU A 43 7.12 -1.15 10.89
C LEU A 43 6.90 0.33 10.58
N TRP A 44 5.67 0.85 10.75
CA TRP A 44 5.37 2.26 10.51
C TRP A 44 6.19 3.15 11.43
N SER A 45 6.20 2.86 12.73
CA SER A 45 7.01 3.58 13.73
C SER A 45 8.53 3.41 13.56
N GLN A 46 8.97 2.46 12.71
CA GLN A 46 10.38 2.23 12.42
C GLN A 46 10.84 2.93 11.14
N MET A 47 10.00 3.73 10.48
CA MET A 47 10.46 4.52 9.34
C MET A 47 11.50 5.56 9.78
N LYS A 48 12.58 5.70 9.01
CA LYS A 48 13.55 6.78 9.22
C LYS A 48 12.98 8.10 8.71
N VAL A 49 12.43 8.88 9.63
CA VAL A 49 11.85 10.19 9.36
C VAL A 49 12.59 11.26 10.16
N ALA A 50 12.60 12.49 9.65
CA ALA A 50 13.07 13.61 10.44
C ALA A 50 12.10 13.83 11.62
N PRO A 51 12.61 14.14 12.82
CA PRO A 51 11.75 14.48 13.95
C PRO A 51 10.96 15.77 13.65
N PRO A 52 9.77 15.95 14.24
CA PRO A 52 9.02 17.20 14.11
C PRO A 52 9.82 18.37 14.70
N ALA A 53 9.59 19.57 14.15
CA ALA A 53 10.24 20.78 14.64
C ALA A 53 9.71 21.22 16.02
N ASP A 54 8.43 20.94 16.28
CA ASP A 54 7.78 21.15 17.57
C ASP A 54 7.92 19.87 18.41
N PRO A 55 8.51 19.93 19.62
CA PRO A 55 8.66 18.76 20.48
C PRO A 55 7.33 18.19 20.98
N ASP A 56 6.25 18.98 20.98
CA ASP A 56 4.92 18.56 21.43
C ASP A 56 4.05 18.03 20.27
N ALA A 57 4.57 18.00 19.04
CA ALA A 57 3.86 17.46 17.89
C ALA A 57 3.89 15.92 17.87
N ALA A 58 2.80 15.34 17.36
CA ALA A 58 2.70 13.90 17.16
C ALA A 58 3.81 13.40 16.21
N THR A 59 4.43 12.30 16.61
CA THR A 59 5.41 11.57 15.81
C THR A 59 4.74 10.43 15.05
N ILE A 60 5.45 9.84 14.08
CA ILE A 60 4.96 8.64 13.39
C ILE A 60 4.73 7.44 14.33
N GLY A 61 5.29 7.46 15.54
CA GLY A 61 5.05 6.44 16.55
C GLY A 61 3.70 6.59 17.24
N ASP A 62 3.09 7.77 17.14
CA ASP A 62 1.79 8.08 17.74
C ASP A 62 0.62 7.77 16.78
N ASP A 63 0.91 7.46 15.52
CA ASP A 63 -0.11 7.10 14.53
C ASP A 63 -0.77 5.76 14.88
N GLU A 64 -2.12 5.75 14.90
CA GLU A 64 -2.91 4.52 15.08
C GLU A 64 -3.36 3.96 13.74
N ASN A 65 -3.61 4.85 12.77
CA ASN A 65 -4.08 4.50 11.45
C ASN A 65 -3.22 5.14 10.36
N VAL A 66 -3.10 4.43 9.25
CA VAL A 66 -2.50 4.88 8.01
C VAL A 66 -3.59 4.98 6.96
N ILE A 67 -3.78 6.19 6.46
CA ILE A 67 -4.73 6.52 5.40
C ILE A 67 -4.02 6.34 4.07
N VAL A 68 -4.53 5.43 3.23
CA VAL A 68 -3.97 5.12 1.92
C VAL A 68 -4.86 5.66 0.82
N VAL A 69 -4.28 6.44 -0.09
CA VAL A 69 -4.97 7.09 -1.20
C VAL A 69 -4.26 6.75 -2.51
N VAL A 70 -5.04 6.41 -3.54
CA VAL A 70 -4.52 6.17 -4.90
C VAL A 70 -5.00 7.28 -5.83
N ASP A 71 -4.07 8.03 -6.43
CA ASP A 71 -4.37 9.07 -7.42
C ASP A 71 -4.71 8.41 -8.76
N SER A 72 -5.92 8.68 -9.27
CA SER A 72 -6.46 8.05 -10.48
C SER A 72 -5.77 8.50 -11.78
N ARG A 73 -5.09 9.66 -11.76
CA ARG A 73 -4.41 10.21 -12.95
C ARG A 73 -2.99 9.71 -13.06
N THR A 74 -2.31 9.60 -11.93
CA THR A 74 -0.87 9.30 -11.89
C THR A 74 -0.57 7.87 -11.47
N GLY A 75 -1.52 7.19 -10.81
CA GLY A 75 -1.26 5.91 -10.16
C GLY A 75 -0.41 6.03 -8.89
N GLU A 76 -0.17 7.25 -8.40
CA GLU A 76 0.57 7.45 -7.16
C GLU A 76 -0.22 6.93 -5.95
N VAL A 77 0.47 6.18 -5.10
CA VAL A 77 -0.02 5.75 -3.79
C VAL A 77 0.55 6.68 -2.73
N ARG A 78 -0.33 7.26 -1.91
CA ARG A 78 0.02 8.04 -0.72
C ARG A 78 -0.43 7.28 0.51
N GLN A 79 0.42 7.21 1.52
CA GLN A 79 0.08 6.64 2.82
C GLN A 79 0.43 7.66 3.89
N CYS A 80 -0.55 8.10 4.67
CA CYS A 80 -0.39 9.17 5.65
C CYS A 80 -0.84 8.73 7.03
N GLY A 81 -0.05 9.05 8.05
CA GLY A 81 -0.43 8.86 9.45
C GLY A 81 -1.58 9.78 9.85
N ASP A 82 -2.47 9.31 10.71
CA ASP A 82 -3.65 10.04 11.15
C ASP A 82 -3.35 11.17 12.14
N TYR A 83 -2.33 11.02 13.00
CA TYR A 83 -1.95 12.04 13.98
C TYR A 83 -0.72 12.84 13.56
N SER A 84 0.33 12.16 13.11
CA SER A 84 1.60 12.80 12.71
C SER A 84 1.48 13.59 11.42
N GLY A 85 0.51 13.26 10.57
CA GLY A 85 0.37 13.81 9.22
C GLY A 85 1.54 13.43 8.28
N TYR A 86 2.45 12.56 8.70
CA TYR A 86 3.57 12.13 7.89
C TYR A 86 3.08 11.28 6.72
N CYS A 87 3.47 11.65 5.50
CA CYS A 87 3.03 10.98 4.28
C CYS A 87 4.20 10.39 3.50
N VAL A 88 4.11 9.11 3.17
CA VAL A 88 4.97 8.46 2.18
C VAL A 88 4.28 8.39 0.83
N ARG A 89 5.05 8.60 -0.23
CA ARG A 89 4.59 8.56 -1.62
C ARG A 89 5.35 7.48 -2.36
N SER A 90 4.64 6.64 -3.09
CA SER A 90 5.25 5.66 -3.98
C SER A 90 4.44 5.57 -5.27
N ASN A 91 5.11 5.25 -6.36
CA ASN A 91 4.43 4.90 -7.60
C ASN A 91 5.20 3.77 -8.29
N PRO A 92 4.84 2.51 -8.02
CA PRO A 92 5.58 1.36 -8.54
C PRO A 92 5.48 1.20 -10.05
N TRP A 93 4.58 1.93 -10.70
CA TRP A 93 4.33 1.87 -12.14
C TRP A 93 4.89 3.08 -12.90
N ALA A 94 5.29 4.14 -12.19
CA ALA A 94 5.85 5.31 -12.84
C ALA A 94 7.28 5.06 -13.30
N LYS A 95 7.59 5.51 -14.52
CA LYS A 95 8.96 5.64 -15.03
C LYS A 95 9.66 6.93 -14.52
N SER A 96 9.17 7.50 -13.42
CA SER A 96 9.45 8.88 -12.97
C SER A 96 10.36 8.96 -11.73
N ASP A 97 10.66 10.19 -11.33
CA ASP A 97 11.47 10.57 -10.16
C ASP A 97 10.77 10.36 -8.80
N VAL A 98 9.51 9.95 -8.77
CA VAL A 98 8.85 9.52 -7.52
C VAL A 98 9.56 8.26 -7.03
N PRO A 99 10.11 8.24 -5.80
CA PRO A 99 10.92 7.12 -5.36
C PRO A 99 10.13 5.81 -5.47
N ALA A 100 10.59 4.97 -6.40
CA ALA A 100 10.19 3.57 -6.50
C ALA A 100 10.80 2.73 -5.37
N ALA A 101 11.75 3.31 -4.62
CA ALA A 101 12.52 2.63 -3.60
C ALA A 101 11.71 2.53 -2.28
N PRO A 102 11.83 1.41 -1.54
CA PRO A 102 11.24 1.26 -0.22
C PRO A 102 11.72 2.33 0.76
N VAL A 103 10.85 2.73 1.69
CA VAL A 103 11.18 3.67 2.77
C VAL A 103 12.29 3.06 3.63
N ALA A 104 13.31 3.86 3.95
CA ALA A 104 14.39 3.43 4.83
C ALA A 104 13.85 3.18 6.24
N LEU A 105 14.25 2.05 6.84
CA LEU A 105 13.84 1.66 8.19
C LEU A 105 14.98 1.82 9.20
N ALA A 106 14.63 2.17 10.43
CA ALA A 106 15.51 2.21 11.60
C ALA A 106 15.87 0.80 12.05
N LYS A 107 14.90 -0.12 12.01
CA LYS A 107 15.05 -1.54 12.32
C LYS A 107 14.19 -2.39 11.38
N HIS A 108 14.63 -3.62 11.10
CA HIS A 108 13.85 -4.57 10.33
C HIS A 108 12.91 -5.38 11.23
N ALA A 109 11.83 -5.92 10.67
CA ALA A 109 10.85 -6.73 11.41
C ALA A 109 11.51 -7.91 12.15
N ALA A 110 12.48 -8.56 11.53
CA ALA A 110 13.22 -9.67 12.13
C ALA A 110 14.01 -9.24 13.38
N ASP A 111 14.56 -8.03 13.39
CA ASP A 111 15.31 -7.52 14.53
C ASP A 111 14.37 -7.24 15.71
N LEU A 112 13.20 -6.65 15.42
CA LEU A 112 12.17 -6.39 16.41
C LEU A 112 11.63 -7.69 17.04
N ALA A 113 11.44 -8.73 16.22
CA ALA A 113 11.00 -10.04 16.71
C ALA A 113 12.03 -10.66 17.67
N ARG A 114 13.33 -10.65 17.31
CA ARG A 114 14.40 -11.13 18.19
C ARG A 114 14.45 -10.36 19.52
N GLU A 115 14.27 -9.04 19.48
CA GLU A 115 14.25 -8.22 20.70
C GLU A 115 13.05 -8.53 21.60
N ALA A 116 11.88 -8.77 21.02
CA ALA A 116 10.69 -9.16 21.77
C ALA A 116 10.87 -10.53 22.44
N GLU A 117 11.41 -11.51 21.72
CA GLU A 117 11.73 -12.84 22.26
C GLU A 117 12.76 -12.77 23.40
N ALA A 118 13.81 -11.98 23.24
CA ALA A 118 14.84 -11.81 24.26
C ALA A 118 14.27 -11.16 25.55
N LYS A 119 13.36 -10.18 25.43
CA LYS A 119 12.69 -9.55 26.57
C LYS A 119 11.68 -10.46 27.26
N ALA A 120 11.10 -11.41 26.53
CA ALA A 120 10.10 -12.33 27.07
C ALA A 120 10.70 -13.48 27.90
N LYS A 121 12.00 -13.75 27.77
CA LYS A 121 12.68 -14.76 28.59
C LYS A 121 12.92 -14.20 30.00
N PRO A 122 12.44 -14.85 31.07
CA PRO A 122 12.74 -14.46 32.44
C PRO A 122 14.26 -14.46 32.66
N ALA A 123 14.76 -13.51 33.46
CA ALA A 123 16.13 -13.57 33.95
C ALA A 123 16.26 -14.81 34.85
N GLU A 124 17.04 -15.79 34.39
CA GLU A 124 17.38 -17.01 35.12
C GLU A 124 18.31 -16.70 36.29
#